data_AF-A0A2H0I7M9-F1
#
_entry.id   AF-A0A2H0I7M9-F1
#
_cell.length_a   1.000
_cell.length_b   1.000
_cell.length_c   1.000
_cell.angle_alpha   90.00
_cell.angle_beta   90.00
_cell.angle_gamma   90.00
#
_symmetry.space_group_name_H-M   'P 1'
#
loop_
_entity.id
_entity.type
_entity.pdbx_description
1 polymer ?
#
loop_
_entity_poly.entity_id
_entity_poly.type
_entity_poly.pdbx_seq_one_letter_code
_entity_poly.pdbx_strand_id
1 'polypeptide(L)'
;MPDENEIIYHYTSLAGLKGIVESSTLWLTDFHHLNDPTEIRYGISAFANHLFPNSHEDRINFIATQDEALKEKPFYTASFSEQQNYLPAWREYGDDGLGFSIGFSRQALEKEWFSFEQDKPYVQSISGAVSYACPKTFSDSLKDWFAEARAYLETIKKDKAQYQLFHLAINSLIPLLKHPCFQEEKEIRVANSNLCLNGSLTDSPHEVFYRHQNPKQPFIKSIPYISRPIKHSWIKEIWAGPRTSNNHADQEIKKLFTQITNVEEYKIRINHSTLPYKNPEKFFE
;
A
#
# COMPACT_ATOMS: atom_id res chain seq x y z
N MET A 1 -4.60 -17.63 8.09
CA MET A 1 -3.79 -16.66 8.86
C MET A 1 -2.39 -16.69 8.29
N PRO A 2 -1.70 -15.54 8.20
CA PRO A 2 -0.31 -15.50 7.74
C PRO A 2 0.57 -16.42 8.58
N ASP A 3 1.64 -16.95 7.99
CA ASP A 3 2.69 -17.65 8.75
C ASP A 3 3.29 -16.66 9.77
N GLU A 4 3.55 -17.11 11.01
CA GLU A 4 4.23 -16.29 12.04
C GLU A 4 5.58 -15.74 11.56
N ASN A 5 6.18 -16.40 10.57
CA ASN A 5 7.45 -16.02 9.96
C ASN A 5 7.31 -15.28 8.62
N GLU A 6 6.11 -14.91 8.19
CA GLU A 6 5.93 -14.22 6.91
C GLU A 6 6.50 -12.79 6.98
N ILE A 7 7.47 -12.51 6.10
CA ILE A 7 8.13 -11.21 5.97
C ILE A 7 7.66 -10.56 4.67
N ILE A 8 7.24 -9.30 4.78
CA ILE A 8 6.90 -8.44 3.64
C ILE A 8 7.84 -7.25 3.57
N TYR A 9 8.15 -6.81 2.36
CA TYR A 9 9.30 -5.96 2.10
C TYR A 9 8.88 -4.58 1.61
N HIS A 10 9.38 -3.54 2.26
CA HIS A 10 9.22 -2.16 1.83
C HIS A 10 10.55 -1.63 1.27
N TYR A 11 10.58 -1.30 -0.02
CA TYR A 11 11.74 -0.73 -0.68
C TYR A 11 11.77 0.79 -0.48
N THR A 12 12.94 1.32 -0.14
CA THR A 12 13.11 2.74 0.15
C THR A 12 14.56 3.20 -0.01
N SER A 13 14.81 4.51 0.07
CA SER A 13 16.15 5.08 0.07
C SER A 13 16.78 5.07 1.46
N LEU A 14 18.06 5.45 1.58
CA LEU A 14 18.69 5.64 2.90
C LEU A 14 17.94 6.66 3.77
N ALA A 15 17.49 7.76 3.16
CA ALA A 15 16.72 8.79 3.87
C ALA A 15 15.37 8.24 4.35
N GLY A 16 14.72 7.41 3.54
CA GLY A 16 13.47 6.74 3.93
C GLY A 16 13.66 5.73 5.06
N LEU A 17 14.70 4.88 4.97
CA LEU A 17 15.08 3.97 6.05
C LEU A 17 15.33 4.73 7.35
N LYS A 18 16.17 5.78 7.30
CA LYS A 18 16.47 6.63 8.45
C LYS A 18 15.21 7.22 9.07
N GLY A 19 14.34 7.82 8.24
CA GLY A 19 13.07 8.39 8.68
C GLY A 19 12.19 7.37 9.39
N ILE A 20 12.01 6.18 8.81
CA ILE A 20 11.19 5.10 9.39
C ILE A 20 11.71 4.67 10.77
N VAL A 21 13.03 4.49 10.91
CA VAL A 21 13.61 4.00 12.17
C VAL A 21 13.61 5.11 13.23
N GLU A 22 14.00 6.34 12.89
CA GLU A 22 14.04 7.47 13.83
C GLU A 22 12.66 7.88 14.32
N SER A 23 11.66 7.96 13.44
CA SER A 23 10.29 8.31 13.85
C SER A 23 9.51 7.13 14.42
N SER A 24 9.98 5.89 14.21
CA SER A 24 9.21 4.68 14.47
C SER A 24 7.82 4.72 13.80
N THR A 25 7.74 5.25 12.58
CA THR A 25 6.50 5.31 11.81
C THR A 25 6.68 4.92 10.35
N LEU A 26 5.61 4.41 9.75
CA LEU A 26 5.48 4.24 8.31
C LEU A 26 4.48 5.26 7.76
N TRP A 27 4.80 5.85 6.61
CA TRP A 27 3.95 6.81 5.94
C TRP A 27 3.04 6.11 4.94
N LEU A 28 1.73 6.28 5.11
CA LEU A 28 0.74 5.84 4.15
C LEU A 28 0.38 7.04 3.27
N THR A 29 0.60 6.91 1.97
CA THR A 29 0.47 7.98 0.98
C THR A 29 -0.94 8.02 0.43
N ASP A 30 -1.50 9.21 0.20
CA ASP A 30 -2.78 9.36 -0.49
C ASP A 30 -2.77 8.57 -1.82
N PHE A 31 -3.78 7.72 -2.02
CA PHE A 31 -3.88 6.83 -3.17
C PHE A 31 -3.87 7.57 -4.53
N HIS A 32 -4.29 8.84 -4.58
CA HIS A 32 -4.22 9.68 -5.79
C HIS A 32 -2.79 10.11 -6.16
N HIS A 33 -1.83 9.85 -5.28
CA HIS A 33 -0.44 10.27 -5.40
C HIS A 33 0.53 9.10 -5.61
N LEU A 34 0.01 7.89 -5.84
CA LEU A 34 0.85 6.76 -6.23
C LEU A 34 1.44 6.94 -7.63
N ASN A 35 2.48 6.14 -7.94
CA ASN A 35 3.23 6.24 -9.18
C ASN A 35 2.40 5.94 -10.43
N ASP A 36 1.36 5.11 -10.31
CA ASP A 36 0.43 4.84 -11.41
C ASP A 36 -0.90 5.60 -11.18
N PRO A 37 -1.11 6.74 -11.86
CA PRO A 37 -2.34 7.53 -11.71
C PRO A 37 -3.57 6.83 -12.31
N THR A 38 -3.41 5.68 -12.96
CA THR A 38 -4.51 4.93 -13.58
C THR A 38 -5.16 3.92 -12.63
N GLU A 39 -4.51 3.57 -11.51
CA GLU A 39 -4.98 2.52 -10.58
C GLU A 39 -6.40 2.76 -10.07
N ILE A 40 -6.72 3.99 -9.64
CA ILE A 40 -8.07 4.34 -9.16
C ILE A 40 -9.11 4.06 -10.24
N ARG A 41 -8.92 4.65 -11.43
CA ARG A 41 -9.85 4.51 -12.55
C ARG A 41 -10.00 3.05 -12.97
N TYR A 42 -8.89 2.32 -12.93
CA TYR A 42 -8.84 0.91 -13.26
C TYR A 42 -9.70 0.08 -12.29
N GLY A 43 -9.51 0.27 -10.97
CA GLY A 43 -10.30 -0.41 -9.95
C GLY A 43 -11.79 -0.07 -10.03
N ILE A 44 -12.15 1.21 -10.15
CA ILE A 44 -13.56 1.64 -10.33
C ILE A 44 -14.18 0.97 -11.56
N SER A 45 -13.47 0.98 -12.70
CA SER A 45 -13.96 0.40 -13.96
C SER A 45 -14.16 -1.10 -13.85
N ALA A 46 -13.29 -1.80 -13.12
CA ALA A 46 -13.41 -3.23 -12.89
C ALA A 46 -14.70 -3.58 -12.14
N PHE A 47 -15.02 -2.85 -11.07
CA PHE A 47 -16.28 -3.00 -10.34
C PHE A 47 -17.49 -2.63 -11.20
N ALA A 48 -17.46 -1.49 -11.88
CA ALA A 48 -18.56 -1.02 -12.72
C ALA A 48 -18.95 -2.05 -13.79
N ASN A 49 -17.96 -2.62 -14.50
CA ASN A 49 -18.21 -3.59 -15.56
C ASN A 49 -18.87 -4.88 -15.06
N HIS A 50 -18.61 -5.29 -13.81
CA HIS A 50 -19.11 -6.55 -13.26
C HIS A 50 -20.38 -6.39 -12.43
N LEU A 51 -20.58 -5.23 -11.80
CA LEU A 51 -21.85 -4.90 -11.14
C LEU A 51 -22.94 -4.58 -12.17
N PHE A 52 -22.57 -3.94 -13.29
CA PHE A 52 -23.53 -3.51 -14.32
C PHE A 52 -23.13 -4.02 -15.72
N PRO A 53 -23.11 -5.34 -15.95
CA PRO A 53 -22.67 -5.91 -17.23
C PRO A 53 -23.57 -5.46 -18.40
N ASN A 54 -24.86 -5.29 -18.14
CA ASN A 54 -25.87 -5.04 -19.18
C ASN A 54 -26.38 -3.59 -19.24
N SER A 55 -25.86 -2.68 -18.39
CA SER A 55 -26.34 -1.30 -18.31
C SER A 55 -25.18 -0.30 -18.44
N HIS A 56 -25.15 0.45 -19.54
CA HIS A 56 -24.12 1.47 -19.74
C HIS A 56 -24.33 2.70 -18.84
N GLU A 57 -25.58 3.10 -18.65
CA GLU A 57 -25.95 4.23 -17.81
C GLU A 57 -25.56 3.99 -16.35
N ASP A 58 -25.88 2.81 -15.80
CA ASP A 58 -25.53 2.48 -14.41
C ASP A 58 -24.01 2.41 -14.22
N ARG A 59 -23.25 1.95 -15.23
CA ARG A 59 -21.77 2.00 -15.18
C ARG A 59 -21.27 3.43 -15.06
N ILE A 60 -21.78 4.36 -15.89
CA ILE A 60 -21.35 5.76 -15.85
C ILE A 60 -21.69 6.38 -14.50
N ASN A 61 -22.92 6.16 -14.01
CA ASN A 61 -23.37 6.68 -12.72
C ASN A 61 -22.51 6.14 -11.58
N PHE A 62 -22.26 4.82 -11.55
CA PHE A 62 -21.42 4.19 -10.55
C PHE A 62 -19.99 4.75 -10.54
N ILE A 63 -19.39 4.91 -11.73
CA ILE A 63 -18.04 5.46 -11.88
C ILE A 63 -17.99 6.89 -11.33
N ALA A 64 -18.93 7.74 -11.72
CA ALA A 64 -19.00 9.12 -11.25
C ALA A 64 -19.13 9.20 -9.73
N THR A 65 -20.03 8.38 -9.14
CA THR A 65 -20.21 8.29 -7.69
C THR A 65 -18.95 7.84 -6.95
N GLN A 66 -18.20 6.85 -7.48
CA GLN A 66 -16.98 6.38 -6.81
C GLN A 66 -15.86 7.42 -6.91
N ASP A 67 -15.71 8.06 -8.08
CA ASP A 67 -14.69 9.07 -8.32
C ASP A 67 -14.89 10.30 -7.42
N GLU A 68 -16.13 10.76 -7.25
CA GLU A 68 -16.46 11.82 -6.30
C GLU A 68 -16.18 11.41 -4.85
N ALA A 69 -16.64 10.23 -4.43
CA ALA A 69 -16.45 9.75 -3.07
C ALA A 69 -14.96 9.59 -2.70
N LEU A 70 -14.14 9.05 -3.62
CA LEU A 70 -12.70 8.88 -3.39
C LEU A 70 -11.95 10.20 -3.34
N LYS A 71 -12.37 11.21 -4.12
CA LYS A 71 -11.80 12.56 -4.05
C LYS A 71 -12.09 13.24 -2.72
N GLU A 72 -13.32 13.11 -2.21
CA GLU A 72 -13.69 13.68 -0.92
C GLU A 72 -13.01 12.97 0.24
N LYS A 73 -12.88 11.63 0.16
CA LYS A 73 -12.38 10.79 1.25
C LYS A 73 -11.34 9.80 0.71
N PRO A 74 -10.10 10.26 0.51
CA PRO A 74 -9.04 9.42 -0.04
C PRO A 74 -8.63 8.32 0.93
N PHE A 75 -8.23 7.19 0.36
CA PHE A 75 -7.50 6.15 1.09
C PHE A 75 -6.03 6.52 1.14
N TYR A 76 -5.38 6.15 2.24
CA TYR A 76 -3.95 6.29 2.39
C TYR A 76 -3.31 4.92 2.40
N THR A 77 -2.27 4.72 1.62
CA THR A 77 -1.72 3.39 1.35
C THR A 77 -0.23 3.27 1.62
N ALA A 78 0.18 2.11 2.12
CA ALA A 78 1.58 1.67 2.15
C ALA A 78 1.70 0.37 1.37
N SER A 79 2.69 0.31 0.49
CA SER A 79 2.97 -0.84 -0.36
C SER A 79 4.17 -1.63 0.15
N PHE A 80 4.02 -2.94 0.10
CA PHE A 80 5.02 -3.94 0.40
C PHE A 80 5.08 -4.95 -0.73
N SER A 81 6.13 -5.74 -0.81
CA SER A 81 6.27 -6.87 -1.73
C SER A 81 6.55 -8.14 -0.96
N GLU A 82 6.10 -9.28 -1.46
CA GLU A 82 6.58 -10.60 -1.00
C GLU A 82 8.04 -10.86 -1.38
N GLN A 83 8.62 -10.04 -2.26
CA GLN A 83 9.97 -10.25 -2.78
C GLN A 83 10.98 -9.33 -2.09
N GLN A 84 11.92 -9.94 -1.37
CA GLN A 84 13.02 -9.24 -0.70
C GLN A 84 14.04 -8.62 -1.65
N ASN A 85 14.21 -9.22 -2.82
CA ASN A 85 15.29 -8.91 -3.75
C ASN A 85 14.79 -8.98 -5.20
N TYR A 86 14.19 -7.89 -5.68
CA TYR A 86 13.53 -7.79 -7.00
C TYR A 86 14.04 -6.56 -7.78
N LEU A 87 14.63 -6.78 -8.96
CA LEU A 87 15.33 -5.74 -9.74
C LEU A 87 14.47 -4.50 -10.08
N PRO A 88 13.24 -4.64 -10.58
CA PRO A 88 12.37 -3.48 -10.82
C PRO A 88 12.06 -2.69 -9.54
N ALA A 89 11.87 -3.33 -8.39
CA ALA A 89 11.68 -2.60 -7.14
C ALA A 89 12.95 -1.87 -6.67
N TRP A 90 14.13 -2.44 -6.89
CA TRP A 90 15.39 -1.71 -6.67
C TRP A 90 15.50 -0.46 -7.53
N ARG A 91 15.10 -0.54 -8.80
CA ARG A 91 15.11 0.59 -9.75
C ARG A 91 14.16 1.71 -9.31
N GLU A 92 12.91 1.36 -9.06
CA GLU A 92 11.84 2.34 -8.85
C GLU A 92 11.79 2.88 -7.41
N TYR A 93 12.03 2.03 -6.42
CA TYR A 93 11.77 2.34 -5.02
C TYR A 93 13.03 2.24 -4.14
N GLY A 94 13.99 1.41 -4.52
CA GLY A 94 15.26 1.20 -3.83
C GLY A 94 16.37 2.14 -4.27
N ASP A 95 16.06 3.39 -4.58
CA ASP A 95 17.01 4.45 -4.98
C ASP A 95 17.97 4.01 -6.11
N ASP A 96 17.39 3.48 -7.19
CA ASP A 96 18.11 2.91 -8.33
C ASP A 96 19.19 1.88 -7.92
N GLY A 97 18.90 1.09 -6.88
CA GLY A 97 19.79 0.04 -6.35
C GLY A 97 20.80 0.49 -5.29
N LEU A 98 20.79 1.76 -4.86
CA LEU A 98 21.59 2.28 -3.74
C LEU A 98 20.86 2.23 -2.39
N GLY A 99 19.54 2.02 -2.42
CA GLY A 99 18.67 2.02 -1.26
C GLY A 99 18.61 0.70 -0.52
N PHE A 100 17.50 0.48 0.16
CA PHE A 100 17.27 -0.64 1.07
C PHE A 100 15.89 -1.27 0.86
N SER A 101 15.78 -2.55 1.22
CA SER A 101 14.51 -3.27 1.33
C SER A 101 14.35 -3.73 2.79
N ILE A 102 13.29 -3.25 3.45
CA ILE A 102 13.04 -3.45 4.87
C ILE A 102 12.03 -4.57 5.03
N GLY A 103 12.44 -5.68 5.64
CA GLY A 103 11.57 -6.83 5.92
C GLY A 103 10.81 -6.65 7.22
N PHE A 104 9.48 -6.52 7.13
CA PHE A 104 8.57 -6.43 8.27
C PHE A 104 7.87 -7.76 8.53
N SER A 105 7.64 -8.10 9.80
CA SER A 105 6.71 -9.18 10.15
C SER A 105 5.30 -8.79 9.72
N ARG A 106 4.76 -9.54 8.77
CA ARG A 106 3.39 -9.35 8.27
C ARG A 106 2.38 -9.51 9.40
N GLN A 107 2.52 -10.55 10.22
CA GLN A 107 1.62 -10.79 11.34
C GLN A 107 1.61 -9.63 12.36
N ALA A 108 2.76 -9.03 12.65
CA ALA A 108 2.84 -7.91 13.60
C ALA A 108 2.13 -6.65 13.07
N LEU A 109 2.34 -6.33 11.80
CA LEU A 109 1.58 -5.27 11.11
C LEU A 109 0.08 -5.61 11.10
N GLU A 110 -0.24 -6.87 10.74
CA GLU A 110 -1.61 -7.34 10.58
C GLU A 110 -2.41 -7.35 11.89
N LYS A 111 -1.77 -7.63 13.00
CA LYS A 111 -2.41 -7.63 14.30
C LYS A 111 -2.72 -6.22 14.80
N GLU A 112 -1.82 -5.28 14.57
CA GLU A 112 -1.86 -3.95 15.21
C GLU A 112 -2.56 -2.91 14.34
N TRP A 113 -2.51 -3.04 13.02
CA TRP A 113 -3.17 -2.11 12.12
C TRP A 113 -4.57 -2.56 11.66
N PHE A 114 -4.91 -3.83 11.81
CA PHE A 114 -6.16 -4.41 11.33
C PHE A 114 -7.03 -4.86 12.50
N SER A 115 -6.98 -4.09 13.58
CA SER A 115 -7.88 -4.28 14.71
C SER A 115 -9.26 -3.70 14.36
N PHE A 116 -10.24 -4.60 14.35
CA PHE A 116 -11.62 -4.24 14.66
C PHE A 116 -11.69 -4.12 16.18
N GLU A 117 -11.44 -2.93 16.71
CA GLU A 117 -11.72 -2.69 18.12
C GLU A 117 -13.25 -2.60 18.27
N GLN A 118 -13.86 -3.52 19.04
CA GLN A 118 -15.31 -3.51 19.30
C GLN A 118 -15.79 -2.16 19.87
N ASP A 119 -14.90 -1.44 20.55
CA ASP A 119 -15.16 -0.14 21.18
C ASP A 119 -14.83 1.06 20.27
N LYS A 120 -14.23 0.85 19.10
CA LYS A 120 -14.00 1.90 18.11
C LYS A 120 -14.99 1.73 16.97
N PRO A 121 -15.78 2.76 16.64
CA PRO A 121 -16.82 2.62 15.64
C PRO A 121 -16.26 2.57 14.21
N TYR A 122 -15.00 2.23 13.94
CA TYR A 122 -14.38 2.29 12.61
C TYR A 122 -13.41 1.15 12.29
N VAL A 123 -13.34 0.81 11.00
CA VAL A 123 -12.29 -0.06 10.44
C VAL A 123 -11.05 0.80 10.19
N GLN A 124 -10.00 0.62 11.00
CA GLN A 124 -8.79 1.45 10.87
C GLN A 124 -8.06 1.24 9.54
N SER A 125 -7.95 0.00 9.07
CA SER A 125 -7.23 -0.31 7.84
C SER A 125 -7.70 -1.66 7.27
N ILE A 126 -7.54 -1.82 5.96
CA ILE A 126 -7.70 -3.08 5.24
C ILE A 126 -6.35 -3.41 4.62
N SER A 127 -5.92 -4.67 4.73
CA SER A 127 -4.76 -5.18 4.01
C SER A 127 -5.16 -6.35 3.16
N GLY A 128 -4.40 -6.53 2.10
CA GLY A 128 -4.42 -7.75 1.35
C GLY A 128 -3.26 -7.80 0.37
N ALA A 129 -3.00 -9.01 -0.10
CA ALA A 129 -2.32 -9.16 -1.37
C ALA A 129 -3.14 -8.40 -2.43
N VAL A 130 -2.46 -7.64 -3.27
CA VAL A 130 -3.08 -6.94 -4.39
C VAL A 130 -3.66 -7.97 -5.35
N SER A 131 -4.92 -7.81 -5.68
CA SER A 131 -5.61 -8.61 -6.68
C SER A 131 -5.32 -8.02 -8.07
N TYR A 132 -4.55 -8.78 -8.83
CA TYR A 132 -4.19 -8.50 -10.22
C TYR A 132 -5.33 -8.90 -11.16
N ALA A 133 -6.43 -8.16 -11.08
CA ALA A 133 -7.62 -8.46 -11.84
C ALA A 133 -7.70 -7.67 -13.14
N CYS A 134 -8.17 -8.31 -14.21
CA CYS A 134 -8.55 -7.59 -15.43
C CYS A 134 -10.01 -7.12 -15.34
N PRO A 135 -10.35 -5.87 -15.73
CA PRO A 135 -11.72 -5.38 -15.86
C PRO A 135 -12.61 -6.21 -16.79
N LYS A 136 -12.03 -7.15 -17.54
CA LYS A 136 -12.74 -8.07 -18.44
C LYS A 136 -12.81 -9.51 -17.92
N THR A 137 -11.97 -9.90 -16.96
CA THR A 137 -11.92 -11.27 -16.43
C THR A 137 -11.48 -11.23 -14.97
N PHE A 138 -12.43 -11.40 -14.06
CA PHE A 138 -12.14 -11.84 -12.70
C PHE A 138 -12.06 -13.37 -12.62
N SER A 139 -11.40 -13.89 -11.58
CA SER A 139 -11.40 -15.32 -11.25
C SER A 139 -12.83 -15.84 -11.03
N ASP A 140 -13.03 -17.15 -11.20
CA ASP A 140 -14.35 -17.77 -10.98
C ASP A 140 -14.89 -17.50 -9.56
N SER A 141 -14.02 -17.48 -8.55
CA SER A 141 -14.37 -17.16 -7.16
C SER A 141 -14.99 -15.76 -6.97
N LEU A 142 -14.66 -14.80 -7.85
CA LEU A 142 -15.19 -13.44 -7.78
C LEU A 142 -16.50 -13.30 -8.55
N LYS A 143 -16.81 -14.20 -9.49
CA LYS A 143 -18.08 -14.16 -10.24
C LYS A 143 -19.28 -14.35 -9.31
N ASP A 144 -19.17 -15.28 -8.37
CA ASP A 144 -20.21 -15.54 -7.37
C ASP A 144 -20.39 -14.33 -6.45
N TRP A 145 -19.28 -13.76 -5.96
CA TRP A 145 -19.32 -12.54 -5.16
C TRP A 145 -20.00 -11.38 -5.91
N PHE A 146 -19.68 -11.17 -7.19
CA PHE A 146 -20.35 -10.15 -7.99
C PHE A 146 -21.83 -10.44 -8.22
N ALA A 147 -22.24 -11.72 -8.33
CA ALA A 147 -23.65 -12.08 -8.45
C ALA A 147 -24.41 -11.77 -7.16
N GLU A 148 -23.85 -12.12 -6.01
CA GLU A 148 -24.40 -11.79 -4.70
C GLU A 148 -24.45 -10.28 -4.47
N ALA A 149 -23.38 -9.56 -4.81
CA ALA A 149 -23.31 -8.10 -4.71
C ALA A 149 -24.39 -7.41 -5.56
N ARG A 150 -24.63 -7.90 -6.79
CA ARG A 150 -25.71 -7.39 -7.65
C ARG A 150 -27.08 -7.65 -7.05
N ALA A 151 -27.33 -8.87 -6.56
CA ALA A 151 -28.61 -9.22 -5.94
C ALA A 151 -28.86 -8.34 -4.69
N TYR A 152 -27.84 -8.14 -3.86
CA TYR A 152 -27.91 -7.29 -2.69
C TYR A 152 -28.16 -5.82 -3.07
N LEU A 153 -27.45 -5.31 -4.08
CA LEU A 153 -27.62 -3.93 -4.57
C LEU A 153 -29.08 -3.63 -4.94
N GLU A 154 -29.78 -4.57 -5.58
CA GLU A 154 -31.19 -4.42 -5.94
C GLU A 154 -32.12 -4.31 -4.72
N THR A 155 -31.77 -4.97 -3.61
CA THR A 155 -32.55 -4.91 -2.36
C THR A 155 -32.34 -3.60 -1.61
N ILE A 156 -31.15 -3.02 -1.69
CA ILE A 156 -30.77 -1.85 -0.90
C ILE A 156 -30.89 -0.52 -1.64
N LYS A 157 -31.10 -0.52 -2.97
CA LYS A 157 -31.08 0.72 -3.78
C LYS A 157 -32.03 1.84 -3.33
N LYS A 158 -33.07 1.51 -2.57
CA LYS A 158 -34.02 2.48 -1.99
C LYS A 158 -33.67 2.87 -0.54
N ASP A 159 -32.83 2.10 0.13
CA ASP A 159 -32.31 2.41 1.45
C ASP A 159 -30.99 3.20 1.29
N LYS A 160 -31.07 4.50 1.52
CA LYS A 160 -29.94 5.41 1.35
C LYS A 160 -28.72 5.00 2.19
N ALA A 161 -28.93 4.54 3.43
CA ALA A 161 -27.83 4.21 4.34
C ALA A 161 -27.12 2.93 3.90
N GLN A 162 -27.90 1.89 3.55
CA GLN A 162 -27.32 0.64 3.06
C GLN A 162 -26.63 0.82 1.70
N TYR A 163 -27.20 1.65 0.82
CA TYR A 163 -26.59 1.98 -0.47
C TYR A 163 -25.25 2.71 -0.31
N GLN A 164 -25.16 3.67 0.63
CA GLN A 164 -23.90 4.35 0.95
C GLN A 164 -22.86 3.38 1.52
N LEU A 165 -23.27 2.49 2.43
CA LEU A 165 -22.43 1.44 2.99
C LEU A 165 -21.86 0.52 1.91
N PHE A 166 -22.68 0.13 0.93
CA PHE A 166 -22.25 -0.70 -0.19
C PHE A 166 -21.14 -0.01 -0.99
N HIS A 167 -21.33 1.25 -1.39
CA HIS A 167 -20.32 2.01 -2.13
C HIS A 167 -19.01 2.16 -1.34
N LEU A 168 -19.11 2.42 -0.04
CA LEU A 168 -17.94 2.53 0.83
C LEU A 168 -17.18 1.21 0.97
N ALA A 169 -17.90 0.09 1.08
CA ALA A 169 -17.30 -1.24 1.06
C ALA A 169 -16.53 -1.46 -0.26
N ILE A 170 -17.11 -1.12 -1.42
CA ILE A 170 -16.41 -1.21 -2.71
C ILE A 170 -15.16 -0.32 -2.72
N ASN A 171 -15.30 0.94 -2.32
CA ASN A 171 -14.19 1.90 -2.32
C ASN A 171 -13.01 1.41 -1.47
N SER A 172 -13.28 0.70 -0.38
CA SER A 172 -12.23 0.12 0.47
C SER A 172 -11.46 -1.04 -0.16
N LEU A 173 -12.01 -1.66 -1.21
CA LEU A 173 -11.36 -2.71 -2.00
C LEU A 173 -10.57 -2.17 -3.20
N ILE A 174 -10.90 -0.96 -3.69
CA ILE A 174 -10.24 -0.37 -4.87
C ILE A 174 -8.73 -0.26 -4.70
N PRO A 175 -8.17 0.16 -3.54
CA PRO A 175 -6.72 0.18 -3.34
C PRO A 175 -6.05 -1.18 -3.51
N LEU A 176 -6.78 -2.29 -3.39
CA LEU A 176 -6.25 -3.64 -3.53
C LEU A 176 -6.36 -4.17 -4.96
N LEU A 177 -6.76 -3.35 -5.93
CA LEU A 177 -6.85 -3.73 -7.35
C LEU A 177 -5.74 -3.08 -8.16
N LYS A 178 -5.08 -3.88 -9.01
CA LYS A 178 -4.03 -3.40 -9.90
C LYS A 178 -4.07 -4.10 -11.25
N HIS A 179 -3.55 -3.43 -12.28
CA HIS A 179 -3.47 -4.00 -13.62
C HIS A 179 -2.57 -5.25 -13.65
N PRO A 180 -2.93 -6.36 -14.33
CA PRO A 180 -2.15 -7.60 -14.38
C PRO A 180 -0.71 -7.44 -14.86
N CYS A 181 -0.38 -6.38 -15.61
CA CYS A 181 0.99 -6.11 -16.03
C CYS A 181 1.95 -5.85 -14.85
N PHE A 182 1.41 -5.54 -13.66
CA PHE A 182 2.19 -5.33 -12.44
C PHE A 182 2.21 -6.56 -11.52
N GLN A 183 1.70 -7.73 -11.97
CA GLN A 183 1.66 -8.96 -11.16
C GLN A 183 3.02 -9.40 -10.62
N GLU A 184 4.09 -9.09 -11.38
CA GLU A 184 5.47 -9.39 -11.00
C GLU A 184 5.92 -8.65 -9.74
N GLU A 185 5.20 -7.62 -9.28
CA GLU A 185 5.55 -6.93 -8.03
C GLU A 185 5.21 -7.74 -6.78
N LYS A 186 4.28 -8.71 -6.87
CA LYS A 186 3.73 -9.46 -5.72
C LYS A 186 3.43 -8.53 -4.55
N GLU A 187 2.66 -7.50 -4.85
CA GLU A 187 2.40 -6.39 -3.95
C GLU A 187 1.40 -6.80 -2.87
N ILE A 188 1.70 -6.40 -1.64
CA ILE A 188 0.79 -6.42 -0.51
C ILE A 188 0.58 -4.97 -0.11
N ARG A 189 -0.68 -4.54 -0.06
CA ARG A 189 -1.01 -3.16 0.27
C ARG A 189 -1.78 -3.08 1.57
N VAL A 190 -1.43 -2.08 2.36
CA VAL A 190 -2.24 -1.63 3.49
C VAL A 190 -2.94 -0.36 3.04
N ALA A 191 -4.26 -0.30 3.17
CA ALA A 191 -5.07 0.87 2.90
C ALA A 191 -5.81 1.29 4.17
N ASN A 192 -5.56 2.51 4.63
CA ASN A 192 -6.27 3.10 5.76
C ASN A 192 -7.66 3.55 5.32
N SER A 193 -8.68 3.11 6.06
CA SER A 193 -10.09 3.36 5.73
C SER A 193 -10.69 4.37 6.69
N ASN A 194 -11.54 5.26 6.16
CA ASN A 194 -12.32 6.22 6.95
C ASN A 194 -13.77 5.71 7.20
N LEU A 195 -13.98 4.39 7.16
CA LEU A 195 -15.29 3.75 7.33
C LEU A 195 -15.63 3.55 8.81
N CYS A 196 -16.74 4.15 9.27
CA CYS A 196 -17.36 3.77 10.53
C CYS A 196 -18.36 2.61 10.38
N LEU A 197 -18.37 1.70 11.35
CA LEU A 197 -19.27 0.55 11.52
C LEU A 197 -20.75 0.93 11.61
N ASN A 198 -21.07 2.19 11.96
CA ASN A 198 -22.44 2.71 11.96
C ASN A 198 -22.92 3.18 10.57
N GLY A 199 -22.12 2.96 9.53
CA GLY A 199 -22.44 3.32 8.15
C GLY A 199 -22.36 4.80 7.82
N SER A 200 -21.81 5.61 8.72
CA SER A 200 -21.46 7.00 8.43
C SER A 200 -19.99 7.10 8.00
N LEU A 201 -19.71 7.98 7.05
CA LEU A 201 -18.34 8.38 6.77
C LEU A 201 -17.92 9.44 7.79
N THR A 202 -16.95 9.15 8.65
CA THR A 202 -16.37 10.19 9.52
C THR A 202 -15.16 10.83 8.85
N ASP A 203 -14.68 11.91 9.44
CA ASP A 203 -13.33 12.38 9.15
C ASP A 203 -12.32 11.27 9.52
N SER A 204 -11.20 11.23 8.82
CA SER A 204 -10.11 10.32 9.19
C SER A 204 -9.70 10.64 10.64
N PRO A 205 -9.53 9.63 11.51
CA PRO A 205 -8.97 9.88 12.84
C PRO A 205 -7.49 10.27 12.77
N HIS A 206 -6.87 10.20 11.59
CA HIS A 206 -5.47 10.50 11.37
C HIS A 206 -5.28 11.92 10.85
N GLU A 207 -4.37 12.65 11.50
CA GLU A 207 -3.88 13.91 10.99
C GLU A 207 -3.16 13.69 9.65
N VAL A 208 -3.50 14.54 8.67
CA VAL A 208 -2.91 14.50 7.34
C VAL A 208 -1.73 15.45 7.29
N PHE A 209 -0.56 14.89 7.02
CA PHE A 209 0.70 15.62 6.84
C PHE A 209 1.01 15.75 5.35
N TYR A 210 1.97 16.61 5.03
CA TYR A 210 2.38 16.88 3.66
C TYR A 210 3.89 16.76 3.53
N ARG A 211 4.34 16.01 2.53
CA ARG A 211 5.77 15.94 2.16
C ARG A 211 5.98 16.53 0.78
N HIS A 212 7.17 17.11 0.59
CA HIS A 212 7.62 17.55 -0.72
C HIS A 212 8.48 16.44 -1.33
N GLN A 213 8.14 16.02 -2.54
CA GLN A 213 9.00 15.15 -3.32
C GLN A 213 9.59 15.99 -4.45
N ASN A 214 10.92 16.18 -4.46
CA ASN A 214 11.57 16.77 -5.62
C ASN A 214 12.99 16.25 -5.82
N PRO A 215 13.21 15.46 -6.89
CA PRO A 215 14.48 15.59 -7.59
C PRO A 215 14.37 15.67 -9.13
N LYS A 216 13.19 15.48 -9.74
CA LYS A 216 13.08 15.30 -11.22
C LYS A 216 11.90 15.99 -11.91
N GLN A 217 11.07 16.77 -11.20
CA GLN A 217 9.94 17.48 -11.82
C GLN A 217 10.07 18.99 -11.59
N PRO A 218 9.69 19.83 -12.58
CA PRO A 218 9.88 21.28 -12.50
C PRO A 218 8.90 21.99 -11.55
N PHE A 219 8.07 21.25 -10.82
CA PHE A 219 7.06 21.79 -9.89
C PHE A 219 7.13 21.11 -8.54
N ILE A 220 6.88 21.89 -7.48
CA ILE A 220 6.74 21.39 -6.11
C ILE A 220 5.37 20.75 -5.99
N LYS A 221 5.32 19.42 -5.83
CA LYS A 221 4.10 18.69 -5.49
C LYS A 221 4.05 18.47 -3.98
N SER A 222 2.98 18.92 -3.35
CA SER A 222 2.65 18.55 -1.97
C SER A 222 1.97 17.18 -2.00
N ILE A 223 2.54 16.20 -1.31
CA ILE A 223 2.02 14.83 -1.28
C ILE A 223 1.43 14.57 0.10
N PRO A 224 0.10 14.38 0.22
CA PRO A 224 -0.54 14.07 1.48
C PRO A 224 -0.17 12.66 1.95
N TYR A 225 0.05 12.50 3.26
CA TYR A 225 0.26 11.21 3.89
C TYR A 225 -0.24 11.22 5.33
N ILE A 226 -0.58 10.03 5.84
CA ILE A 226 -0.77 9.80 7.27
C ILE A 226 0.41 9.00 7.83
N SER A 227 0.71 9.19 9.11
CA SER A 227 1.78 8.50 9.80
C SER A 227 1.21 7.39 10.70
N ARG A 228 1.63 6.14 10.49
CA ARG A 228 1.21 4.99 11.29
C ARG A 228 2.39 4.50 12.15
N PRO A 229 2.24 4.40 13.48
CA PRO A 229 3.28 3.89 14.35
C PRO A 229 3.69 2.45 14.03
N ILE A 230 4.98 2.17 14.16
CA ILE A 230 5.56 0.83 14.13
C ILE A 230 6.43 0.60 15.37
N LYS A 231 6.66 -0.67 15.70
CA LYS A 231 7.69 -1.04 16.69
C LYS A 231 8.93 -1.50 15.93
N HIS A 232 10.13 -1.12 16.38
CA HIS A 232 11.37 -1.61 15.77
C HIS A 232 11.43 -3.13 15.75
N SER A 233 10.84 -3.79 16.76
CA SER A 233 10.72 -5.26 16.84
C SER A 233 10.03 -5.93 15.65
N TRP A 234 9.30 -5.16 14.82
CA TRP A 234 8.66 -5.63 13.61
C TRP A 234 9.63 -5.75 12.43
N ILE A 235 10.77 -5.05 12.45
CA ILE A 235 11.78 -5.05 11.38
C ILE A 235 12.70 -6.27 11.55
N LYS A 236 12.45 -7.33 10.78
CA LYS A 236 13.17 -8.61 10.93
C LYS A 236 14.51 -8.63 10.22
N GLU A 237 14.62 -7.91 9.11
CA GLU A 237 15.83 -7.85 8.31
C GLU A 237 15.86 -6.62 7.40
N ILE A 238 17.07 -6.23 6.98
CA ILE A 238 17.30 -5.15 6.02
C ILE A 238 18.22 -5.67 4.93
N TRP A 239 17.80 -5.51 3.69
CA TRP A 239 18.60 -5.80 2.50
C TRP A 239 19.17 -4.52 1.94
N ALA A 240 20.48 -4.48 1.70
CA ALA A 240 21.14 -3.41 0.94
C ALA A 240 21.03 -3.67 -0.56
N GLY A 241 20.78 -2.61 -1.32
CA GLY A 241 20.65 -2.68 -2.77
C GLY A 241 21.94 -3.11 -3.50
N PRO A 242 21.83 -3.61 -4.73
CA PRO A 242 22.94 -4.24 -5.46
C PRO A 242 24.05 -3.26 -5.91
N ARG A 243 23.85 -1.95 -5.80
CA ARG A 243 24.89 -0.94 -6.05
C ARG A 243 25.54 -0.41 -4.77
N THR A 244 25.02 -0.78 -3.61
CA THR A 244 25.53 -0.32 -2.32
C THR A 244 26.73 -1.16 -1.91
N SER A 245 27.81 -0.51 -1.44
CA SER A 245 28.94 -1.23 -0.85
C SER A 245 28.51 -1.93 0.44
N ASN A 246 28.74 -3.26 0.53
CA ASN A 246 28.34 -4.05 1.69
C ASN A 246 28.86 -3.48 3.01
N ASN A 247 30.14 -3.12 3.07
CA ASN A 247 30.75 -2.57 4.28
C ASN A 247 30.12 -1.23 4.69
N HIS A 248 29.78 -0.38 3.72
CA HIS A 248 29.17 0.91 3.99
C HIS A 248 27.71 0.76 4.45
N ALA A 249 26.93 -0.09 3.78
CA ALA A 249 25.57 -0.41 4.18
C ALA A 249 25.50 -0.93 5.62
N ASP A 250 26.38 -1.87 5.97
CA ASP A 250 26.48 -2.43 7.32
C ASP A 250 26.73 -1.35 8.37
N GLN A 251 27.65 -0.43 8.10
CA GLN A 251 28.01 0.64 9.02
C GLN A 251 26.83 1.61 9.24
N GLU A 252 26.16 2.03 8.16
CA GLU A 252 25.02 2.95 8.26
C GLU A 252 23.84 2.31 8.99
N ILE A 253 23.51 1.05 8.70
CA ILE A 253 22.43 0.34 9.41
C ILE A 253 22.78 0.18 10.89
N LYS A 254 23.98 -0.29 11.22
CA LYS A 254 24.41 -0.46 12.63
C LYS A 254 24.35 0.86 13.38
N LYS A 255 24.88 1.93 12.80
CA LYS A 255 24.85 3.27 13.39
C LYS A 255 23.42 3.74 13.67
N LEU A 256 22.51 3.55 12.72
CA LEU A 256 21.11 3.94 12.87
C LEU A 256 20.44 3.25 14.06
N PHE A 257 20.60 1.93 14.18
CA PHE A 257 19.96 1.18 15.27
C PHE A 257 20.64 1.37 16.63
N THR A 258 21.97 1.50 16.69
CA THR A 258 22.67 1.81 17.95
C THR A 258 22.27 3.16 18.54
N GLN A 259 21.90 4.14 17.72
CA GLN A 259 21.48 5.46 18.21
C GLN A 259 20.08 5.48 18.83
N ILE A 260 19.22 4.52 18.46
CA ILE A 260 17.78 4.58 18.75
C ILE A 260 17.38 3.54 19.79
N THR A 261 18.02 2.37 19.78
CA THR A 261 17.80 1.35 20.80
C THR A 261 18.86 1.51 21.89
N ASN A 262 18.47 1.91 23.10
CA ASN A 262 19.27 1.83 24.33
C ASN A 262 19.62 0.36 24.72
N VAL A 263 19.57 -0.56 23.77
CA VAL A 263 19.50 -2.00 23.99
C VAL A 263 20.50 -2.67 23.05
N GLU A 264 21.52 -3.32 23.64
CA GLU A 264 22.46 -4.23 22.98
C GLU A 264 21.81 -5.48 22.34
N GLU A 265 20.48 -5.55 22.28
CA GLU A 265 19.71 -6.79 22.12
C GLU A 265 18.96 -6.89 20.78
N TYR A 266 18.88 -5.80 19.99
CA TYR A 266 18.20 -5.84 18.70
C TYR A 266 19.12 -6.31 17.56
N LYS A 267 19.22 -7.63 17.37
CA LYS A 267 19.97 -8.25 16.27
C LYS A 267 19.15 -8.26 14.97
N ILE A 268 19.21 -7.16 14.22
CA ILE A 268 18.68 -7.13 12.84
C ILE A 268 19.61 -7.92 11.93
N ARG A 269 19.02 -8.78 11.09
CA ARG A 269 19.78 -9.41 10.01
C ARG A 269 19.98 -8.42 8.88
N ILE A 270 21.25 -8.15 8.56
CA ILE A 270 21.64 -7.35 7.40
C ILE A 270 22.02 -8.30 6.28
N ASN A 271 21.41 -8.11 5.11
CA ASN A 271 21.64 -8.88 3.90
C ASN A 271 22.05 -7.94 2.77
N HIS A 272 22.60 -8.49 1.69
CA HIS A 272 23.01 -7.73 0.51
C HIS A 272 22.45 -8.37 -0.75
N SER A 273 21.90 -7.55 -1.64
CA SER A 273 21.48 -8.01 -2.95
C SER A 273 22.68 -8.49 -3.76
N THR A 274 22.59 -9.70 -4.31
CA THR A 274 23.56 -10.28 -5.25
C THR A 274 23.10 -10.18 -6.70
N LEU A 275 22.01 -9.44 -6.97
CA LEU A 275 21.45 -9.36 -8.32
C LEU A 275 22.40 -8.62 -9.26
N PRO A 276 22.58 -9.09 -10.50
CA PRO A 276 23.34 -8.35 -11.49
C PRO A 276 22.63 -7.02 -11.80
N TYR A 277 23.31 -5.90 -11.56
CA TYR A 277 22.78 -4.56 -11.79
C TYR A 277 23.60 -3.83 -12.85
N LYS A 278 23.01 -3.62 -14.03
CA LYS A 278 23.66 -2.81 -15.08
C LYS A 278 23.62 -1.34 -14.70
N ASN A 279 24.79 -0.74 -14.48
CA ASN A 279 24.91 0.70 -14.28
C ASN A 279 24.91 1.39 -15.67
N PRO A 280 23.87 2.18 -16.01
CA PRO A 280 23.81 2.85 -17.31
C PRO A 280 24.94 3.86 -17.53
N GLU A 281 25.61 4.36 -16.48
CA GLU A 281 26.66 5.37 -16.58
C GLU A 281 28.05 4.81 -16.95
N LYS A 282 28.26 3.49 -16.96
CA LYS A 282 29.56 2.87 -17.25
C LYS A 282 29.85 2.61 -18.74
N PHE A 283 29.02 3.12 -19.66
CA PHE A 283 29.25 2.95 -21.11
C PHE A 283 30.09 4.08 -21.75
N PHE A 284 30.56 5.05 -20.97
CA PHE A 284 31.39 6.16 -21.42
C PHE A 284 32.70 6.30 -20.61
N GLU A 285 33.42 5.19 -20.42
CA GLU A 285 34.84 5.21 -20.04
C GLU A 285 35.66 4.41 -21.06
#